data_AF-A0A4V3K735-F1
#
_entry.id   AF-A0A4V3K735-F1
#
_cell.length_a   1.000
_cell.length_b   1.000
_cell.length_c   1.000
_cell.angle_alpha   90.00
_cell.angle_beta   90.00
_cell.angle_gamma   90.00
#
_symmetry.space_group_name_H-M   'P 1'
#
loop_
_entity.id
_entity.type
_entity.pdbx_description
1 polymer ?
#
loop_
_entity_poly.entity_id
_entity_poly.type
_entity_poly.pdbx_seq_one_letter_code
_entity_poly.pdbx_strand_id
1 'polypeptide(L)'
;AVEHARGYVTGGTLFEELGFYHIGPIDGHNLEHLIPVLKNVRDNADGPVLIHVVTQKGKGYAPAEAAADKYHGVNKFDVITGAQAKAPANAPAYTKVFAESLIQEARE
;
A
#
# COMPACT_ATOMS: atom_id res chain seq x y z
N ALA A 1 -21.78 14.25 23.87
CA ALA A 1 -21.12 15.55 23.60
C ALA A 1 -19.75 15.38 22.93
N VAL A 2 -18.90 14.42 23.35
CA VAL A 2 -17.56 14.21 22.77
C VAL A 2 -17.60 13.54 21.37
N GLU A 3 -18.52 12.62 21.10
CA GLU A 3 -18.62 11.99 19.77
C GLU A 3 -19.10 12.94 18.67
N HIS A 4 -20.08 13.80 18.96
CA HIS A 4 -20.60 14.76 17.98
C HIS A 4 -19.65 15.92 17.66
N ALA A 5 -18.64 16.18 18.51
CA ALA A 5 -17.67 17.25 18.29
C ALA A 5 -16.60 16.88 17.23
N ARG A 6 -16.36 15.60 16.96
CA ARG A 6 -15.38 15.15 15.97
C ARG A 6 -15.85 15.33 14.52
N GLY A 7 -17.14 15.21 14.25
CA GLY A 7 -17.69 15.28 12.89
C GLY A 7 -17.67 16.68 12.25
N TYR A 8 -17.67 17.76 13.05
CA TYR A 8 -17.74 19.13 12.52
C TYR A 8 -16.38 19.73 12.08
N VAL A 9 -15.25 19.14 12.49
CA VAL A 9 -13.91 19.58 12.03
C VAL A 9 -13.46 18.82 10.78
N THR A 10 -13.99 17.62 10.53
CA THR A 10 -13.46 16.72 9.48
C THR A 10 -14.45 16.38 8.37
N GLY A 11 -15.72 16.77 8.47
CA GLY A 11 -16.77 16.11 7.67
C GLY A 11 -16.83 14.61 7.99
N GLY A 12 -17.84 13.91 7.52
CA GLY A 12 -17.72 12.45 7.42
C GLY A 12 -16.53 12.12 6.52
N THR A 13 -15.80 11.04 6.80
CA THR A 13 -14.84 10.54 5.82
C THR A 13 -15.59 10.16 4.53
N LEU A 14 -14.96 10.27 3.36
CA LEU A 14 -15.54 9.86 2.07
C LEU A 14 -16.27 8.50 2.15
N PHE A 15 -15.74 7.57 2.94
CA PHE A 15 -16.28 6.22 3.07
C PHE A 15 -17.54 6.16 3.95
N GLU A 16 -17.64 7.02 4.96
CA GLU A 16 -18.86 7.14 5.75
C GLU A 16 -20.02 7.72 4.92
N GLU A 17 -19.72 8.68 4.05
CA GLU A 17 -20.71 9.20 3.09
C GLU A 17 -21.17 8.13 2.07
N LEU A 18 -20.29 7.19 1.75
CA LEU A 18 -20.61 6.00 0.93
C LEU A 18 -21.37 4.91 1.71
N GLY A 19 -21.65 5.12 3.00
CA GLY A 19 -22.39 4.20 3.85
C GLY A 19 -21.55 3.14 4.56
N PHE A 20 -20.22 3.25 4.55
CA PHE A 20 -19.34 2.36 5.30
C PHE A 20 -19.22 2.81 6.75
N TYR A 21 -19.17 1.85 7.67
CA TYR A 21 -18.61 2.08 8.99
C TYR A 21 -17.07 2.09 8.88
N HIS A 22 -16.44 3.23 9.14
CA HIS A 22 -15.00 3.42 8.94
C HIS A 22 -14.21 3.25 10.24
N ILE A 23 -13.23 2.33 10.24
CA ILE A 23 -12.35 2.03 11.39
C ILE A 23 -10.89 2.28 11.00
N GLY A 24 -10.19 3.17 11.68
CA GLY A 24 -8.75 3.38 11.51
C GLY A 24 -8.34 4.85 11.35
N PRO A 25 -7.08 5.14 10.94
CA PRO A 25 -6.04 4.17 10.57
C PRO A 25 -5.50 3.35 11.74
N ILE A 26 -5.22 2.05 11.52
CA ILE A 26 -4.55 1.16 12.49
C ILE A 26 -3.24 0.59 11.94
N ASP A 27 -2.29 0.29 12.82
CA ASP A 27 -1.00 -0.34 12.43
C ASP A 27 -1.22 -1.77 11.94
N GLY A 28 -0.84 -2.02 10.69
CA GLY A 28 -0.96 -3.29 10.01
C GLY A 28 0.05 -4.35 10.43
N HIS A 29 1.06 -3.99 11.22
CA HIS A 29 2.07 -4.93 11.73
C HIS A 29 1.84 -5.32 13.19
N ASN A 30 0.79 -4.81 13.82
CA ASN A 30 0.43 -5.16 15.19
C ASN A 30 -0.76 -6.15 15.20
N LEU A 31 -0.45 -7.44 15.25
CA LEU A 31 -1.47 -8.50 15.29
C LEU A 31 -2.30 -8.49 16.57
N GLU A 32 -1.72 -8.06 17.70
CA GLU A 32 -2.45 -7.96 18.98
C GLU A 32 -3.61 -6.96 18.88
N HIS A 33 -3.46 -5.93 18.05
CA HIS A 33 -4.52 -4.95 17.79
C HIS A 33 -5.44 -5.38 16.64
N LEU A 34 -4.87 -5.92 15.54
CA LEU A 34 -5.65 -6.29 14.36
C LEU A 34 -6.62 -7.43 14.63
N ILE A 35 -6.19 -8.48 15.33
CA ILE A 35 -7.00 -9.68 15.51
C ILE A 35 -8.30 -9.38 16.27
N PRO A 36 -8.31 -8.65 17.41
CA PRO A 36 -9.54 -8.27 18.09
C PRO A 36 -10.46 -7.42 17.22
N VAL A 37 -9.93 -6.43 16.48
CA VAL A 37 -10.72 -5.57 15.59
C VAL A 37 -11.40 -6.40 14.50
N LEU A 38 -10.64 -7.27 13.82
CA LEU A 38 -11.17 -8.16 12.78
C LEU A 38 -12.22 -9.13 13.31
N LYS A 39 -12.01 -9.71 14.50
CA LYS A 39 -13.00 -10.59 15.15
C LYS A 39 -14.27 -9.82 15.50
N ASN A 40 -14.14 -8.63 16.09
CA ASN A 40 -15.28 -7.81 16.45
C ASN A 40 -16.14 -7.43 15.23
N VAL A 41 -15.49 -7.03 14.13
CA VAL A 41 -16.18 -6.71 12.87
C VAL A 41 -16.84 -7.95 12.28
N ARG A 42 -16.14 -9.09 12.22
CA ARG A 42 -16.71 -10.35 11.72
C ARG A 42 -17.95 -10.79 12.51
N ASP A 43 -17.90 -10.68 13.84
CA ASP A 43 -18.91 -11.26 14.73
C ASP A 43 -20.09 -10.31 15.00
N ASN A 44 -19.91 -8.99 14.89
CA ASN A 44 -20.89 -8.00 15.35
C ASN A 44 -21.22 -6.88 14.35
N ALA A 45 -20.57 -6.81 13.19
CA ALA A 45 -20.87 -5.74 12.24
C ALA A 45 -22.14 -6.04 11.43
N ASP A 46 -23.03 -5.06 11.38
CA ASP A 46 -24.17 -5.03 10.47
C ASP A 46 -23.89 -4.04 9.34
N GLY A 47 -23.78 -4.55 8.11
CA GLY A 47 -23.51 -3.73 6.92
C GLY A 47 -22.01 -3.61 6.56
N PRO A 48 -21.68 -2.74 5.59
CA PRO A 48 -20.33 -2.64 5.06
C PRO A 48 -19.39 -1.89 6.03
N VAL A 49 -18.22 -2.49 6.29
CA VAL A 49 -17.17 -1.92 7.16
C VAL A 49 -15.89 -1.72 6.37
N LEU A 50 -15.27 -0.55 6.50
CA LEU A 50 -13.96 -0.26 5.93
C LEU A 50 -12.94 -0.11 7.06
N ILE A 51 -11.99 -1.04 7.14
CA ILE A 51 -10.87 -0.99 8.08
C ILE A 51 -9.65 -0.42 7.36
N HIS A 52 -9.25 0.80 7.71
CA HIS A 52 -8.07 1.45 7.17
C HIS A 52 -6.82 0.96 7.92
N VAL A 53 -6.03 0.10 7.26
CA VAL A 53 -4.81 -0.47 7.82
C VAL A 53 -3.58 0.12 7.14
N VAL A 54 -2.61 0.59 7.94
CA VAL A 54 -1.34 1.16 7.46
C VAL A 54 -0.26 0.09 7.52
N THR A 55 0.34 -0.24 6.37
CA THR A 55 1.42 -1.24 6.27
C THR A 55 2.68 -0.62 5.67
N GLN A 56 3.78 -1.38 5.75
CA GLN A 56 5.06 -1.02 5.14
C GLN A 56 5.32 -2.01 4.01
N LYS A 57 5.43 -1.51 2.77
CA LYS A 57 5.70 -2.35 1.61
C LYS A 57 7.10 -2.97 1.75
N GLY A 58 7.17 -4.29 1.57
CA GLY A 58 8.39 -5.08 1.75
C GLY A 58 8.68 -5.50 3.20
N LYS A 59 7.81 -5.17 4.17
CA LYS A 59 8.05 -5.50 5.59
C LYS A 59 8.42 -6.96 5.79
N GLY A 60 9.47 -7.21 6.57
CA GLY A 60 9.92 -8.56 6.91
C GLY A 60 10.93 -9.12 5.90
N TYR A 61 11.25 -8.37 4.85
CA TYR A 61 12.29 -8.72 3.90
C TYR A 61 13.20 -7.51 3.61
N ALA A 62 14.34 -7.44 4.31
CA ALA A 62 15.23 -6.28 4.30
C ALA A 62 15.67 -5.80 2.90
N PRO A 63 16.02 -6.68 1.93
CA PRO A 63 16.31 -6.26 0.56
C PRO A 63 15.14 -5.56 -0.13
N ALA A 64 13.90 -6.01 0.11
CA ALA A 64 12.72 -5.32 -0.41
C ALA A 64 12.42 -4.02 0.33
N GLU A 65 12.62 -3.96 1.66
CA GLU A 65 12.45 -2.70 2.40
C GLU A 65 13.44 -1.62 1.94
N ALA A 66 14.65 -1.99 1.52
CA ALA A 66 15.67 -1.06 1.04
C ALA A 66 15.50 -0.63 -0.43
N ALA A 67 14.89 -1.47 -1.27
CA ALA A 67 14.74 -1.17 -2.69
C ALA A 67 13.75 -0.02 -2.97
N ALA A 68 13.98 0.70 -4.07
CA ALA A 68 13.13 1.83 -4.47
C ALA A 68 11.73 1.35 -4.94
N ASP A 69 11.65 0.23 -5.64
CA ASP A 69 10.40 -0.39 -6.10
C ASP A 69 9.72 -1.28 -5.05
N LYS A 70 10.41 -1.53 -3.92
CA LYS A 70 10.05 -2.50 -2.89
C LYS A 70 9.78 -3.90 -3.46
N TYR A 71 10.56 -4.30 -4.47
CA TYR A 71 10.47 -5.57 -5.16
C TYR A 71 9.11 -5.82 -5.84
N HIS A 72 8.48 -4.76 -6.35
CA HIS A 72 7.27 -4.90 -7.15
C HIS A 72 7.58 -5.49 -8.53
N GLY A 73 7.10 -6.72 -8.79
CA GLY A 73 7.27 -7.36 -10.09
C GLY A 73 8.69 -7.84 -10.39
N VAL A 74 9.41 -8.33 -9.37
CA VAL A 74 10.78 -8.83 -9.54
C VAL A 74 10.83 -10.18 -10.24
N ASN A 75 11.87 -10.37 -11.06
CA ASN A 75 12.20 -11.68 -11.62
C ASN A 75 12.67 -12.64 -10.52
N LYS A 76 12.83 -13.93 -10.85
CA LYS A 76 13.42 -14.91 -9.94
C LYS A 76 14.71 -14.36 -9.32
N PHE A 77 14.75 -14.34 -7.99
CA PHE A 77 15.82 -13.78 -7.21
C PHE A 77 16.21 -14.74 -6.09
N ASP A 78 17.42 -14.56 -5.58
CA ASP A 78 17.90 -15.27 -4.40
C ASP A 78 17.30 -14.61 -3.15
N VAL A 79 16.54 -15.38 -2.37
CA VAL A 79 15.81 -14.86 -1.20
C VAL A 79 16.71 -14.42 -0.06
N ILE A 80 17.94 -14.92 0.03
CA ILE A 80 18.87 -14.56 1.11
C ILE A 80 19.56 -13.24 0.78
N THR A 81 19.99 -13.09 -0.48
CA THR A 81 20.83 -11.97 -0.94
C THR A 81 20.05 -10.86 -1.64
N GLY A 82 18.83 -11.15 -2.13
CA GLY A 82 18.06 -10.25 -2.98
C GLY A 82 18.56 -10.15 -4.42
N ALA A 83 19.60 -10.92 -4.78
CA ALA A 83 20.21 -10.83 -6.10
C ALA A 83 19.25 -11.34 -7.20
N GLN A 84 18.97 -10.50 -8.19
CA GLN A 84 18.20 -10.88 -9.37
C GLN A 84 19.15 -11.35 -10.47
N ALA A 85 18.87 -12.52 -11.03
CA ALA A 85 19.57 -13.01 -12.21
C ALA A 85 18.95 -12.37 -13.47
N LYS A 86 19.37 -11.14 -13.80
CA LYS A 86 18.95 -10.49 -15.04
C LYS A 86 19.98 -10.77 -16.14
N ALA A 87 19.55 -11.39 -17.23
CA ALA A 87 20.39 -11.53 -18.41
C ALA A 87 20.76 -10.14 -18.96
N PRO A 88 22.00 -9.92 -19.43
CA PRO A 88 22.39 -8.67 -20.05
C PRO A 88 21.48 -8.41 -21.26
N ALA A 89 20.89 -7.21 -21.31
CA ALA A 89 20.01 -6.82 -22.40
C ALA A 89 20.84 -6.57 -23.66
N ASN A 90 20.41 -7.12 -24.79
CA ASN A 90 21.02 -6.90 -26.10
C ASN A 90 20.58 -5.58 -26.76
N ALA A 91 19.46 -5.01 -26.32
CA ALA A 91 18.94 -3.74 -26.80
C ALA A 91 18.20 -2.98 -25.68
N PRO A 92 18.03 -1.65 -25.78
CA PRO A 92 17.19 -0.88 -24.87
C PRO A 92 15.73 -1.37 -24.89
N ALA A 93 15.05 -1.31 -23.74
CA ALA A 93 13.62 -1.60 -23.67
C ALA A 93 12.82 -0.49 -24.38
N TYR A 94 11.74 -0.85 -25.09
CA TYR A 94 10.87 0.12 -25.76
C TYR A 94 10.34 1.20 -24.80
N THR A 95 10.00 0.84 -23.57
CA THR A 95 9.57 1.80 -22.53
C THR A 95 10.65 2.83 -22.22
N LYS A 96 11.92 2.44 -22.26
CA LYS A 96 13.05 3.35 -22.05
C LYS A 96 13.16 4.33 -23.23
N VAL A 97 13.15 3.81 -24.46
CA VAL A 97 13.22 4.64 -25.67
C VAL A 97 12.06 5.64 -25.70
N PHE A 98 10.83 5.19 -25.44
CA PHE A 98 9.66 6.05 -25.35
C PHE A 98 9.81 7.16 -24.31
N ALA A 99 10.24 6.82 -23.09
CA ALA A 99 10.40 7.79 -22.01
C ALA A 99 11.48 8.84 -22.34
N GLU A 100 12.60 8.41 -22.90
CA GLU A 100 13.69 9.30 -23.32
C GLU A 100 13.23 10.25 -24.43
N SER A 101 12.53 9.75 -25.45
CA SER A 101 11.95 10.57 -26.50
C SER A 101 10.94 11.57 -25.95
N LEU A 102 10.00 11.13 -25.10
CA LEU A 102 8.98 12.02 -24.50
C LEU A 102 9.61 13.15 -23.67
N ILE A 103 10.64 12.84 -22.88
CA ILE A 103 11.37 13.84 -22.08
C ILE A 103 12.11 14.82 -22.99
N GLN A 104 12.64 14.35 -24.12
CA GLN A 104 13.32 15.20 -25.09
C GLN A 104 12.34 16.20 -25.73
N GLU A 105 11.20 15.72 -26.23
CA GLU A 105 10.16 16.58 -26.82
C GLU A 105 9.63 17.62 -25.82
N ALA A 106 9.55 17.28 -24.53
CA ALA A 106 9.07 18.20 -23.50
C ALA A 106 10.07 19.32 -23.12
N ARG A 107 11.33 19.24 -23.56
CA ARG A 107 12.36 20.25 -23.30
C ARG A 107 12.48 21.28 -24.43
N GLU A 108 11.88 21.00 -25.58
CA GLU A 108 11.79 21.90 -26.74
C GLU A 108 10.64 22.91 -26.54
#